data_AF-A0A957PZ52-F1
#
_entry.id   AF-A0A957PZ52-F1
#
_cell.length_a   1.000
_cell.length_b   1.000
_cell.length_c   1.000
_cell.angle_alpha   90.00
_cell.angle_beta   90.00
_cell.angle_gamma   90.00
#
_symmetry.space_group_name_H-M   'P 1'
#
loop_
_entity.id
_entity.type
_entity.pdbx_description
1 polymer ?
#
loop_
_entity_poly.entity_id
_entity_poly.type
_entity_poly.pdbx_seq_one_letter_code
_entity_poly.pdbx_strand_id
1 'polypeptide(L)'
;MAVRDPKTEQLRIEIYRRMTPQERMQIAAQLYEEGIANMRAAILDRHPNLSEQALKREMRRRLLPRTLFLQVEAHLKEHNRGL
;
A
#
# COMPACT_ATOMS: atom_id res chain seq x y z
N MET A 1 -8.98 -15.40 -12.12
CA MET A 1 -7.59 -15.86 -12.18
C MET A 1 -7.30 -16.21 -13.64
N ALA A 2 -6.27 -15.62 -14.25
CA ALA A 2 -5.93 -15.96 -15.62
C ALA A 2 -5.66 -17.47 -15.71
N VAL A 3 -6.28 -18.15 -16.68
CA VAL A 3 -5.92 -19.52 -17.07
C VAL A 3 -4.46 -19.46 -17.51
N ARG A 4 -3.58 -20.20 -16.83
CA ARG A 4 -2.15 -20.25 -17.15
C ARG A 4 -1.88 -21.62 -17.74
N ASP A 5 -1.41 -21.65 -18.98
CA ASP A 5 -0.97 -22.92 -19.55
C ASP A 5 0.22 -23.45 -18.73
N PRO A 6 0.38 -24.78 -18.59
CA PRO A 6 1.41 -25.35 -17.74
C PRO A 6 2.83 -24.89 -18.07
N LYS A 7 3.13 -24.54 -19.33
CA LYS A 7 4.48 -24.13 -19.73
C LYS A 7 4.81 -22.74 -19.23
N THR A 8 3.87 -21.79 -19.32
CA THR A 8 4.09 -20.43 -18.77
C THR A 8 4.13 -20.41 -17.25
N GLU A 9 3.36 -21.27 -16.59
CA GLU A 9 3.45 -21.48 -15.14
C GLU A 9 4.84 -21.97 -14.73
N GLN A 10 5.35 -23.00 -15.41
CA GLN A 10 6.67 -23.56 -15.15
C GLN A 10 7.78 -22.52 -15.37
N LEU A 11 7.73 -21.77 -16.46
CA LEU A 11 8.68 -20.69 -16.75
C LEU A 11 8.68 -19.62 -15.64
N ARG A 12 7.50 -19.22 -15.15
CA ARG A 12 7.40 -18.23 -14.06
C ARG A 12 8.03 -18.76 -12.78
N ILE A 13 7.81 -20.02 -12.44
CA ILE A 13 8.44 -20.66 -11.27
C ILE A 13 9.97 -20.61 -11.40
N GLU A 14 10.51 -20.94 -12.57
CA GLU A 14 11.96 -20.88 -12.82
C GLU A 14 12.53 -19.47 -12.70
N ILE A 15 11.83 -18.48 -13.25
CA ILE A 15 12.17 -17.06 -13.10
C ILE A 15 12.24 -16.69 -11.62
N TYR A 16 11.19 -16.99 -10.85
CA TYR A 16 11.18 -16.67 -9.42
C TYR A 16 12.25 -17.43 -8.64
N ARG A 17 12.57 -18.69 -8.97
CA ARG A 17 13.63 -19.44 -8.28
C ARG A 17 15.02 -18.84 -8.49
N ARG A 18 15.26 -18.18 -9.63
CA ARG A 18 16.53 -17.51 -9.94
C ARG A 18 16.68 -16.13 -9.28
N MET A 19 15.61 -15.55 -8.75
CA MET A 19 15.66 -14.25 -8.09
C MET A 19 16.41 -14.31 -6.76
N THR A 20 17.33 -13.37 -6.59
CA THR A 20 17.97 -13.03 -5.33
C THR A 20 16.95 -12.49 -4.31
N PRO A 21 17.27 -12.52 -3.00
CA PRO A 21 16.44 -11.86 -1.98
C PRO A 21 16.18 -10.37 -2.27
N GLN A 22 17.16 -9.67 -2.84
CA GLN A 22 17.07 -8.25 -3.17
C GLN A 22 16.05 -7.99 -4.29
N GLU A 23 16.08 -8.76 -5.37
CA GLU A 23 15.09 -8.64 -6.45
C GLU A 23 13.67 -8.94 -5.96
N ARG A 24 13.52 -9.95 -5.08
CA ARG A 24 12.22 -10.24 -4.45
C ARG A 24 11.73 -9.07 -3.60
N MET A 25 12.63 -8.43 -2.86
CA MET A 25 12.30 -7.26 -2.04
C MET A 25 11.88 -6.07 -2.91
N GLN A 26 12.54 -5.86 -4.06
CA GLN A 26 12.16 -4.81 -5.00
C GLN A 26 10.75 -5.01 -5.55
N ILE A 27 10.39 -6.24 -5.93
CA ILE A 27 9.02 -6.56 -6.38
C ILE A 27 8.02 -6.29 -5.25
N ALA A 28 8.32 -6.70 -4.02
CA ALA A 28 7.44 -6.46 -2.88
C ALA A 28 7.25 -4.96 -2.60
N ALA A 29 8.30 -4.16 -2.72
CA ALA A 29 8.23 -2.70 -2.56
C ALA A 29 7.38 -2.05 -3.67
N GLN A 30 7.56 -2.47 -4.93
CA GLN A 30 6.75 -1.98 -6.05
C GLN A 30 5.27 -2.32 -5.85
N LEU A 31 4.96 -3.57 -5.48
CA LEU A 31 3.58 -3.97 -5.17
C LEU A 31 2.97 -3.18 -4.02
N TYR A 32 3.77 -2.82 -3.01
CA TYR A 32 3.32 -1.96 -1.93
C TYR A 32 2.97 -0.56 -2.45
N GLU A 33 3.85 0.08 -3.23
CA GLU A 33 3.62 1.40 -3.81
C GLU A 33 2.38 1.44 -4.72
N GLU A 34 2.22 0.44 -5.59
CA GLU A 34 1.03 0.28 -6.42
C GLU A 34 -0.23 0.09 -5.55
N GLY A 35 -0.14 -0.70 -4.49
CA GLY A 35 -1.21 -0.87 -3.51
C GLY A 35 -1.62 0.44 -2.84
N ILE A 36 -0.66 1.28 -2.48
CA ILE A 36 -0.91 2.62 -1.93
C ILE A 36 -1.62 3.51 -2.97
N ALA A 37 -1.15 3.52 -4.21
CA ALA A 37 -1.73 4.32 -5.29
C ALA A 37 -3.18 3.90 -5.59
N ASN A 38 -3.42 2.59 -5.69
CA ASN A 38 -4.76 2.03 -5.90
C ASN A 38 -5.71 2.36 -4.74
N MET A 39 -5.24 2.27 -3.50
CA MET A 39 -6.03 2.64 -2.33
C MET A 39 -6.40 4.13 -2.36
N ARG A 40 -5.44 5.00 -2.67
CA ARG A 40 -5.66 6.45 -2.79
C ARG A 40 -6.71 6.75 -3.86
N ALA A 41 -6.57 6.16 -5.04
CA ALA A 41 -7.50 6.32 -6.15
C ALA A 41 -8.92 5.87 -5.75
N ALA A 42 -9.05 4.70 -5.11
CA ALA A 42 -10.34 4.18 -4.66
C ALA A 42 -11.00 5.04 -3.57
N ILE A 43 -10.24 5.73 -2.72
CA ILE A 43 -10.79 6.68 -1.75
C ILE A 43 -11.31 7.93 -2.46
N LEU A 44 -10.53 8.50 -3.38
CA LEU A 44 -10.89 9.71 -4.12
C LEU A 44 -12.05 9.48 -5.08
N ASP A 45 -12.15 8.30 -5.68
CA ASP A 45 -13.29 7.90 -6.50
C ASP A 45 -14.61 7.98 -5.71
N ARG A 46 -14.61 7.53 -4.46
CA ARG A 46 -15.79 7.60 -3.58
C ARG A 46 -16.00 8.98 -2.93
N HIS A 47 -14.92 9.73 -2.74
CA HIS A 47 -14.92 11.04 -2.08
C HIS A 47 -14.07 12.05 -2.86
N PRO A 48 -14.54 12.57 -4.00
CA PRO A 48 -13.73 13.40 -4.89
C PRO A 48 -13.24 14.70 -4.27
N ASN A 49 -14.01 15.26 -3.35
CA ASN A 49 -13.72 16.54 -2.69
C ASN A 49 -13.02 16.39 -1.33
N LEU A 50 -12.49 15.19 -1.04
CA LEU A 50 -11.82 14.94 0.23
C LEU A 50 -10.56 15.81 0.33
N SER A 51 -10.41 16.55 1.43
CA SER A 51 -9.19 17.34 1.66
C SER A 51 -7.97 16.42 1.77
N GLU A 52 -6.79 16.95 1.44
CA GLU A 52 -5.55 16.17 1.50
C GLU A 52 -5.27 15.62 2.90
N GLN A 53 -5.57 16.39 3.96
CA GLN A 53 -5.42 15.93 5.34
C GLN A 53 -6.38 14.78 5.67
N ALA A 54 -7.64 14.88 5.24
CA ALA A 54 -8.64 13.83 5.45
C ALA A 54 -8.28 12.57 4.65
N LEU A 55 -7.76 12.72 3.44
CA LEU A 55 -7.23 11.61 2.62
C LEU A 55 -6.07 10.91 3.32
N LYS A 56 -5.05 11.66 3.79
CA LYS A 56 -3.91 11.10 4.52
C LYS A 56 -4.36 10.34 5.78
N ARG A 57 -5.34 10.87 6.51
CA ARG A 57 -5.92 10.22 7.69
C ARG A 57 -6.64 8.92 7.32
N GLU A 58 -7.46 8.93 6.27
CA GLU A 58 -8.19 7.74 5.82
C GLU A 58 -7.25 6.65 5.31
N MET A 59 -6.18 7.02 4.59
CA MET A 59 -5.12 6.10 4.19
C MET A 59 -4.43 5.47 5.41
N ARG A 60 -4.00 6.28 6.40
CA ARG A 60 -3.41 5.76 7.65
C ARG A 60 -4.35 4.79 8.37
N ARG A 61 -5.65 5.09 8.42
CA ARG A 61 -6.66 4.22 9.04
C ARG A 61 -6.71 2.83 8.41
N ARG A 62 -6.44 2.71 7.11
CA ARG A 62 -6.46 1.43 6.37
C ARG A 62 -5.12 0.70 6.39
N LEU A 63 -4.02 1.44 6.41
CA LEU A 63 -2.67 0.88 6.36
C LEU A 63 -2.15 0.43 7.72
N LEU A 64 -2.52 1.15 8.78
CA LEU A 64 -1.98 0.90 10.11
C LEU A 64 -2.91 0.00 10.93
N PRO A 65 -2.36 -0.92 11.74
CA PRO A 65 -3.12 -1.55 12.80
C PRO A 65 -3.77 -0.50 13.71
N ARG A 66 -4.94 -0.81 14.26
CA ARG A 66 -5.76 0.13 15.04
C ARG A 66 -4.97 0.87 16.13
N THR A 67 -4.14 0.15 16.89
CA THR A 67 -3.34 0.75 17.97
C THR A 67 -2.36 1.78 17.44
N LEU A 68 -1.65 1.46 16.37
CA LEU A 68 -0.65 2.35 15.77
C LEU A 68 -1.31 3.56 15.09
N PHE A 69 -2.45 3.37 14.44
CA PHE A 69 -3.25 4.46 13.91
C PHE A 69 -3.60 5.50 14.99
N LEU A 70 -4.09 5.04 16.14
CA LEU A 70 -4.48 5.93 17.24
C LEU A 70 -3.28 6.70 17.80
N GLN A 71 -2.14 6.04 17.96
CA GLN A 71 -0.90 6.68 18.43
C GLN A 71 -0.43 7.77 17.47
N VAL A 72 -0.39 7.48 16.16
CA VAL A 72 0.03 8.44 15.14
C VAL A 72 -0.92 9.64 15.09
N GLU A 73 -2.24 9.42 15.14
CA GLU A 73 -3.22 10.50 15.11
C GLU A 73 -3.19 11.38 16.37
N ALA A 74 -2.91 10.80 17.54
CA ALA A 74 -2.70 11.57 18.78
C ALA A 74 -1.48 12.48 18.64
N HIS A 75 -0.35 11.93 18.19
CA HIS A 75 0.89 12.68 18.02
C HIS A 75 0.76 13.83 17.00
N LEU A 76 0.09 13.59 15.86
CA LEU A 76 -0.16 14.63 14.86
C LEU A 76 -1.06 15.76 15.37
N LYS A 77 -2.04 15.45 16.23
CA LYS A 77 -2.89 16.47 16.86
C LYS A 77 -2.13 17.34 17.84
N GLU A 78 -1.21 16.76 18.60
CA GLU A 78 -0.36 17.49 19.54
C GLU A 78 0.60 18.43 18.80
N HIS A 79 1.26 17.95 17.75
CA HIS A 79 2.16 18.77 16.94
C HIS A 79 1.44 19.94 16.24
N ASN A 80 0.24 19.72 15.72
CA ASN A 80 -0.54 20.78 15.07
C ASN A 80 -1.17 21.79 16.04
N ARG A 81 -1.16 21.54 17.36
CA ARG A 81 -1.62 22.48 18.40
C ARG A 81 -0.50 23.33 18.99
N GLY A 82 0.76 22.96 18.75
CA GLY A 82 1.95 23.69 19.19
C GLY A 82 2.48 24.72 18.18
N LEU A 83 1.79 24.87 17.04
CA LEU A 83 1.98 25.90 16.01
C LEU A 83 0.75 26.81 15.99
#